data_AF-A0A2E0TNH9-F1
#
_entry.id   AF-A0A2E0TNH9-F1
#
_cell.length_a   1.000
_cell.length_b   1.000
_cell.length_c   1.000
_cell.angle_alpha   90.00
_cell.angle_beta   90.00
_cell.angle_gamma   90.00
#
_symmetry.space_group_name_H-M   'P 1'
#
loop_
_entity.id
_entity.type
_entity.pdbx_description
1 polymer ?
#
loop_
_entity_poly.entity_id
_entity_poly.type
_entity_poly.pdbx_seq_one_letter_code
_entity_poly.pdbx_strand_id
1 'polypeptide(L)'
;MDLFRCAFAFALALALVLGAGSQASADAIMTFEGACPPGTEKGIAHHAEACIPRTCTSDSDCGSGASCQELCVCRAPREFRGEGRIVYDEPVTRVVEVGFCDAAGACPEGERGTRRQCEPDEDTPAWNRAGHSWSGQPHPDSGLCAAGGAREAGGTALALLGAGGLLAWRRRRRT
;
A
#
# COMPACT_ATOMS: atom_id res chain seq x y z
N MET A 1 -55.06 -7.44 -16.28
CA MET A 1 -54.16 -7.33 -15.09
C MET A 1 -52.74 -6.90 -15.52
N ASP A 2 -52.62 -6.21 -16.66
CA ASP A 2 -51.36 -6.11 -17.41
C ASP A 2 -50.67 -4.75 -17.24
N LEU A 3 -51.44 -3.70 -16.93
CA LEU A 3 -50.93 -2.37 -16.61
C LEU A 3 -50.01 -2.35 -15.38
N PHE A 4 -50.34 -3.13 -14.34
CA PHE A 4 -49.52 -3.22 -13.13
C PHE A 4 -48.17 -3.92 -13.38
N ARG A 5 -48.12 -4.89 -14.28
CA ARG A 5 -46.88 -5.61 -14.63
C ARG A 5 -45.93 -4.72 -15.42
N CYS A 6 -46.44 -3.93 -16.36
CA CYS A 6 -45.63 -2.97 -17.12
C CYS A 6 -45.06 -1.86 -16.23
N ALA A 7 -45.86 -1.30 -15.32
CA ALA A 7 -45.40 -0.26 -14.41
C ALA A 7 -44.29 -0.77 -13.46
N PHE A 8 -44.42 -1.99 -12.96
CA PHE A 8 -43.40 -2.60 -12.09
C PHE A 8 -42.09 -2.88 -12.82
N ALA A 9 -42.16 -3.43 -14.04
CA ALA A 9 -40.97 -3.67 -14.85
C ALA A 9 -40.23 -2.36 -15.20
N PHE A 10 -40.96 -1.30 -15.51
CA PHE A 10 -40.39 0.01 -15.80
C PHE A 10 -39.74 0.64 -14.55
N ALA A 11 -40.41 0.57 -13.40
CA ALA A 11 -39.84 1.08 -12.14
C ALA A 11 -38.58 0.31 -11.71
N LEU A 12 -38.55 -1.01 -11.91
CA LEU A 12 -37.38 -1.84 -11.63
C LEU A 12 -36.22 -1.52 -12.58
N ALA A 13 -36.48 -1.39 -13.88
CA ALA A 13 -35.47 -1.00 -14.86
C ALA A 13 -34.90 0.39 -14.55
N LEU A 14 -35.76 1.36 -14.19
CA LEU A 14 -35.32 2.70 -13.81
C LEU A 14 -34.48 2.68 -12.52
N ALA A 15 -34.87 1.88 -11.53
CA ALA A 15 -34.10 1.71 -10.30
C ALA A 15 -32.71 1.08 -10.54
N LEU A 16 -32.60 0.13 -11.47
CA LEU A 16 -31.33 -0.48 -11.86
C LEU A 16 -30.42 0.50 -12.60
N VAL A 17 -30.96 1.33 -13.48
CA VAL A 17 -30.19 2.36 -14.20
C VAL A 17 -29.67 3.45 -13.25
N LEU A 18 -30.50 3.88 -12.28
CA LEU A 18 -30.08 4.87 -11.28
C LEU A 18 -29.14 4.29 -10.22
N GLY A 19 -29.27 2.99 -9.89
CA GLY A 19 -28.40 2.30 -8.93
C GLY A 19 -27.05 1.86 -9.50
N ALA A 20 -26.92 1.70 -10.82
CA ALA A 20 -25.66 1.32 -11.47
C ALA A 20 -24.62 2.45 -11.59
N GLY A 21 -24.96 3.66 -11.13
CA GLY A 21 -24.09 4.84 -11.17
C GLY A 21 -23.02 4.91 -10.08
N SER A 22 -22.81 3.85 -9.30
CA SER A 22 -21.63 3.75 -8.45
C SER A 22 -20.39 3.67 -9.34
N GLN A 23 -19.81 4.84 -9.64
CA GLN A 23 -18.50 4.93 -10.26
C GLN A 23 -17.56 4.08 -9.42
N ALA A 24 -17.09 2.97 -10.00
CA ALA A 24 -15.93 2.30 -9.47
C ALA A 24 -14.81 3.33 -9.56
N SER A 25 -14.55 4.06 -8.47
CA SER A 25 -13.31 4.82 -8.36
C SER A 25 -12.23 3.75 -8.28
N ALA A 26 -11.59 3.46 -9.42
CA ALA A 26 -10.27 2.86 -9.37
C ALA A 26 -9.45 3.77 -8.45
N ASP A 27 -8.91 3.21 -7.37
CA ASP A 27 -8.07 3.93 -6.43
C ASP A 27 -7.05 4.73 -7.24
N ALA A 28 -7.26 6.05 -7.31
CA ALA A 28 -6.45 6.90 -8.15
C ALA A 28 -5.04 6.83 -7.60
N ILE A 29 -4.09 6.44 -8.45
CA ILE A 29 -2.67 6.45 -8.10
C ILE A 29 -2.35 7.91 -7.77
N MET A 30 -2.17 8.20 -6.48
CA MET A 30 -1.79 9.54 -6.05
C MET A 30 -0.40 9.82 -6.62
N THR A 31 -0.30 10.87 -7.42
CA THR A 31 0.97 11.30 -8.01
C THR A 31 1.85 11.93 -6.94
N PHE A 32 3.13 11.57 -6.95
CA PHE A 32 4.15 12.08 -6.04
C PHE A 32 4.64 13.46 -6.49
N GLU A 33 4.27 14.50 -5.74
CA GLU A 33 4.80 15.86 -5.92
C GLU A 33 6.04 16.08 -5.04
N GLY A 34 7.20 16.27 -5.67
CA GLY A 34 8.46 16.55 -4.98
C GLY A 34 9.69 15.86 -5.60
N ALA A 35 10.84 16.13 -4.97
CA ALA A 35 12.08 15.38 -5.15
C ALA A 35 12.16 14.26 -4.09
N CYS A 36 12.70 13.11 -4.49
CA CYS A 36 13.01 12.07 -3.52
C CYS A 36 14.26 12.44 -2.72
N PRO A 37 14.33 12.07 -1.43
CA PRO A 37 15.50 12.34 -0.63
C PRO A 37 16.73 11.55 -1.14
N PRO A 38 17.96 11.93 -0.72
CA PRO A 38 19.19 11.26 -1.12
C PRO A 38 19.12 9.73 -0.99
N GLY A 39 19.71 9.02 -1.96
CA GLY A 39 19.74 7.55 -2.00
C GLY A 39 18.43 6.87 -2.41
N THR A 40 17.37 7.63 -2.69
CA THR A 40 16.09 7.09 -3.17
C THR A 40 15.71 7.65 -4.53
N GLU A 41 14.79 6.97 -5.21
CA GLU A 41 14.25 7.41 -6.49
C GLU A 41 12.74 7.21 -6.57
N LYS A 42 12.08 7.94 -7.49
CA LYS A 42 10.65 7.76 -7.72
C LYS A 42 10.40 6.35 -8.27
N GLY A 43 9.57 5.59 -7.57
CA GLY A 43 9.12 4.27 -7.98
C GLY A 43 7.69 4.02 -7.55
N ILE A 44 7.26 2.77 -7.61
CA ILE A 44 5.91 2.35 -7.20
C ILE A 44 6.03 1.39 -6.03
N ALA A 45 5.40 1.73 -4.90
CA ALA A 45 5.28 0.87 -3.74
C ALA A 45 3.80 0.82 -3.31
N HIS A 46 3.28 -0.38 -3.02
CA HIS A 46 1.90 -0.58 -2.57
C HIS A 46 0.83 0.16 -3.41
N HIS A 47 1.01 0.19 -4.74
CA HIS A 47 0.10 0.85 -5.70
C HIS A 47 0.10 2.39 -5.72
N ALA A 48 1.04 3.05 -5.03
CA ALA A 48 1.23 4.49 -5.09
C ALA A 48 2.65 4.85 -5.56
N GLU A 49 2.81 6.04 -6.14
CA GLU A 49 4.14 6.60 -6.35
C GLU A 49 4.80 6.87 -5.00
N ALA A 50 6.02 6.42 -4.83
CA ALA A 50 6.79 6.56 -3.59
C ALA A 50 8.28 6.68 -3.90
N CYS A 51 9.05 7.18 -2.93
CA CYS A 51 10.50 7.13 -2.98
C CYS A 51 10.97 5.75 -2.52
N ILE A 52 11.58 4.99 -3.43
CA ILE A 52 12.11 3.66 -3.18
C ILE A 52 13.64 3.70 -3.09
N PRO A 53 14.29 2.82 -2.30
CA PRO A 53 15.74 2.76 -2.25
C PRO A 53 16.35 2.46 -3.62
N ARG A 54 17.40 3.20 -4.01
CA ARG A 54 18.13 2.96 -5.26
C ARG A 54 19.16 1.84 -5.08
N THR A 55 19.25 0.92 -6.04
CA THR A 55 20.32 -0.08 -6.08
C THR A 55 21.64 0.54 -6.56
N CYS A 56 22.77 0.12 -6.03
CA CYS A 56 24.08 0.71 -6.38
C CYS A 56 25.20 -0.33 -6.51
N THR A 57 26.25 0.08 -7.21
CA THR A 57 27.53 -0.65 -7.33
C THR A 57 28.70 0.16 -6.76
N SER A 58 28.53 1.47 -6.60
CA SER A 58 29.53 2.39 -6.06
C SER A 58 28.85 3.63 -5.47
N ASP A 59 29.57 4.39 -4.64
CA ASP A 59 29.05 5.61 -4.00
C ASP A 59 28.65 6.68 -5.03
N SER A 60 29.30 6.71 -6.20
CA SER A 60 28.95 7.64 -7.27
C SER A 60 27.55 7.41 -7.86
N ASP A 61 26.95 6.23 -7.66
CA ASP A 61 25.59 5.93 -8.13
C ASP A 61 24.51 6.62 -7.26
N CYS A 62 24.88 7.01 -6.03
CA CYS A 62 23.96 7.48 -5.00
C CYS A 62 23.74 8.99 -4.99
N GLY A 63 24.66 9.75 -5.58
CA GLY A 63 24.63 11.21 -5.52
C GLY A 63 25.00 11.75 -4.14
N SER A 64 24.86 13.07 -3.96
CA SER A 64 25.20 13.74 -2.70
C SER A 64 24.21 13.37 -1.58
N GLY A 65 24.71 13.15 -0.35
CA GLY A 65 23.87 12.82 0.81
C GLY A 65 23.58 11.33 0.98
N ALA A 66 24.19 10.45 0.17
CA ALA A 66 24.01 9.02 0.27
C ALA A 66 25.27 8.26 -0.15
N SER A 67 25.42 7.03 0.35
CA SER A 67 26.55 6.15 0.02
C SER A 67 26.05 4.74 -0.28
N CYS A 68 26.83 3.99 -1.05
CA CYS A 68 26.48 2.65 -1.48
C CYS A 68 26.83 1.62 -0.40
N GLN A 69 25.83 1.23 0.37
CA GLN A 69 26.00 0.33 1.50
C GLN A 69 25.65 -1.11 1.13
N GLU A 70 26.40 -2.07 1.69
CA GLU A 70 26.01 -3.46 1.68
C GLU A 70 25.11 -3.74 2.87
N LEU A 71 23.88 -4.15 2.60
CA LEU A 71 22.88 -4.48 3.61
C LEU A 71 22.67 -5.98 3.72
N CYS A 72 22.55 -6.45 4.96
CA CYS A 72 22.17 -7.80 5.27
C CYS A 72 20.64 -7.93 5.21
N VAL A 73 20.15 -8.78 4.31
CA VAL A 73 18.71 -8.97 4.06
C VAL A 73 18.32 -10.43 4.24
N CYS A 74 17.07 -10.62 4.64
CA CYS A 74 16.47 -11.93 4.83
C CYS A 74 15.57 -12.25 3.66
N ARG A 75 15.80 -13.40 3.02
CA ARG A 75 15.06 -13.85 1.84
C ARG A 75 14.38 -15.17 2.13
N ALA A 76 13.09 -15.25 1.87
CA ALA A 76 12.33 -16.47 2.06
C ALA A 76 11.51 -16.79 0.81
N PRO A 77 11.30 -18.08 0.49
CA PRO A 77 10.32 -18.46 -0.51
C PRO A 77 8.93 -18.06 -0.05
N ARG A 78 8.18 -17.45 -0.96
CA ARG A 78 6.75 -17.13 -0.80
C ARG A 78 5.99 -17.72 -1.97
N GLU A 79 4.86 -18.34 -1.64
CA GLU A 79 3.92 -18.83 -2.62
C GLU A 79 2.98 -17.69 -3.01
N PHE A 80 2.95 -17.35 -4.29
CA PHE A 80 2.05 -16.35 -4.84
C PHE A 80 0.93 -17.08 -5.57
N ARG A 81 -0.28 -16.98 -5.02
CA ARG A 81 -1.52 -17.34 -5.72
C ARG A 81 -2.10 -16.08 -6.34
N GLY A 82 -2.52 -16.18 -7.60
CA GLY A 82 -3.09 -15.04 -8.30
C GLY A 82 -4.44 -14.64 -7.69
N GLU A 83 -4.45 -13.76 -6.70
CA GLU A 83 -5.63 -13.00 -6.31
C GLU A 83 -5.50 -11.58 -6.89
N GLY A 84 -5.59 -11.46 -8.23
CA GLY A 84 -5.51 -10.16 -8.92
C GLY A 84 -4.95 -10.18 -10.35
N ARG A 85 -4.48 -9.01 -10.83
CA ARG A 85 -4.11 -8.71 -12.24
C ARG A 85 -3.03 -9.60 -12.87
N ILE A 86 -2.32 -10.41 -12.09
CA ILE A 86 -1.40 -11.44 -12.60
C ILE A 86 -1.97 -12.79 -12.18
N VAL A 87 -2.72 -13.40 -13.08
CA VAL A 87 -3.24 -14.76 -12.90
C VAL A 87 -2.10 -15.71 -13.21
N TYR A 88 -1.54 -16.35 -12.18
CA TYR A 88 -0.81 -17.58 -12.39
C TYR A 88 -1.82 -18.72 -12.27
N ASP A 89 -1.92 -19.54 -13.32
CA ASP A 89 -2.81 -20.72 -13.32
C ASP A 89 -2.43 -21.74 -12.23
N GLU A 90 -1.18 -21.69 -11.78
CA GLU A 90 -0.63 -22.50 -10.70
C GLU A 90 0.10 -21.61 -9.67
N PRO A 91 0.15 -21.99 -8.38
CA PRO A 91 0.92 -21.25 -7.39
C PRO A 91 2.39 -21.13 -7.81
N VAL A 92 2.92 -19.91 -7.85
CA VAL A 92 4.34 -19.67 -8.17
C VAL A 92 5.11 -19.35 -6.90
N THR A 93 6.12 -20.14 -6.60
CA THR A 93 7.05 -19.86 -5.51
C THR A 93 8.15 -18.92 -5.99
N ARG A 94 8.32 -17.78 -5.31
CA ARG A 94 9.44 -16.86 -5.55
C ARG A 94 10.17 -16.56 -4.25
N VAL A 95 11.49 -16.45 -4.33
CA VAL A 95 12.31 -15.94 -3.23
C VAL A 95 12.13 -14.43 -3.19
N VAL A 96 11.62 -13.91 -2.09
CA VAL A 96 11.43 -12.46 -1.87
C VAL A 96 12.15 -12.03 -0.61
N GLU A 97 12.50 -10.74 -0.57
CA GLU A 97 13.01 -10.10 0.65
C GLU A 97 11.86 -9.95 1.66
N VAL A 98 12.06 -10.48 2.86
CA VAL A 98 11.06 -10.47 3.94
C VAL A 98 11.46 -9.58 5.12
N GLY A 99 12.69 -9.06 5.11
CA GLY A 99 13.19 -8.13 6.12
C GLY A 99 14.70 -7.95 6.07
N PHE A 100 15.23 -7.28 7.09
CA PHE A 100 16.66 -7.13 7.34
C PHE A 100 17.15 -8.12 8.39
N CYS A 101 18.44 -8.42 8.38
CA CYS A 101 19.05 -9.20 9.46
C CYS A 101 19.03 -8.42 10.77
N ASP A 102 19.02 -9.12 11.90
CA ASP A 102 19.22 -8.50 13.20
C ASP A 102 20.67 -8.05 13.42
N ALA A 103 20.97 -7.47 14.59
CA ALA A 103 22.31 -7.01 14.94
C ALA A 103 23.37 -8.12 15.00
N ALA A 104 22.96 -9.38 15.16
CA ALA A 104 23.85 -10.54 15.10
C ALA A 104 24.01 -11.10 13.67
N GLY A 105 23.32 -10.50 12.68
CA GLY A 105 23.31 -10.96 11.30
C GLY A 105 22.43 -12.19 11.08
N ALA A 106 21.51 -12.49 12.01
CA ALA A 106 20.57 -13.59 11.90
C ALA A 106 19.26 -13.14 11.24
N CYS A 107 18.61 -14.08 10.56
CA CYS A 107 17.31 -13.86 9.94
C CYS A 107 16.20 -14.44 10.81
N PRO A 108 15.18 -13.64 11.18
CA PRO A 108 13.98 -14.17 11.85
C PRO A 108 13.27 -15.21 10.99
N GLU A 109 13.35 -15.04 9.66
CA GLU A 109 12.79 -15.96 8.69
C GLU A 109 13.64 -15.99 7.41
N GLY A 110 13.79 -17.19 6.84
CA GLY A 110 14.46 -17.40 5.56
C GLY A 110 15.98 -17.48 5.66
N GLU A 111 16.63 -17.25 4.53
CA GLU A 111 18.08 -17.31 4.39
C GLU A 111 18.69 -15.91 4.35
N ARG A 112 19.90 -15.81 4.89
CA ARG A 112 20.70 -14.59 4.84
C ARG A 112 21.19 -14.35 3.41
N GLY A 113 20.97 -13.14 2.93
CA GLY A 113 21.57 -12.62 1.70
C GLY A 113 22.16 -11.23 1.94
N THR A 114 22.81 -10.71 0.90
CA THR A 114 23.24 -9.32 0.85
C THR A 114 22.66 -8.62 -0.36
N ARG A 115 22.46 -7.30 -0.25
CA ARG A 115 22.20 -6.43 -1.39
C ARG A 115 22.91 -5.10 -1.20
N ARG A 116 23.21 -4.43 -2.30
CA ARG A 116 23.80 -3.10 -2.28
C ARG A 116 22.75 -2.06 -2.63
N GLN A 117 22.57 -1.08 -1.75
CA GLN A 117 21.65 0.03 -1.99
C GLN A 117 22.24 1.33 -1.48
N CYS A 118 21.77 2.42 -2.06
CA CYS A 118 22.08 3.76 -1.58
C CYS A 118 21.36 4.00 -0.27
N GLU A 119 22.13 4.20 0.79
CA GLU A 119 21.62 4.61 2.10
C GLU A 119 21.96 6.08 2.33
N PRO A 120 21.02 6.88 2.86
CA PRO A 120 21.32 8.21 3.33
C PRO A 120 22.46 8.22 4.35
N ASP A 121 23.35 9.19 4.24
CA ASP A 121 24.47 9.37 5.16
C ASP A 121 24.04 10.11 6.45
N GLU A 122 25.02 10.41 7.31
CA GLU A 122 24.79 11.11 8.58
C GLU A 122 24.34 12.56 8.40
N ASP A 123 24.56 13.11 7.21
CA ASP A 123 24.21 14.48 6.85
C ASP A 123 22.76 14.59 6.34
N THR A 124 22.00 13.48 6.36
CA THR A 124 20.59 13.44 5.94
C THR A 124 19.63 13.35 7.15
N PRO A 125 19.22 14.49 7.74
CA PRO A 125 18.59 14.55 9.07
C PRO A 125 17.19 13.91 9.17
N ALA A 126 16.55 13.59 8.05
CA ALA A 126 15.22 12.96 8.04
C ALA A 126 15.27 11.42 8.06
N TRP A 127 16.47 10.80 8.05
CA TRP A 127 16.64 9.35 7.99
C TRP A 127 16.80 8.70 9.38
N ASN A 128 15.89 7.81 9.76
CA ASN A 128 16.06 6.93 10.91
C ASN A 128 16.83 5.66 10.48
N ARG A 129 18.15 5.69 10.70
CA ARG A 129 19.06 4.59 10.35
C ARG A 129 18.72 3.27 11.07
N ALA A 130 18.31 3.32 12.33
CA ALA A 130 18.01 2.11 13.10
C ALA A 130 16.77 1.37 12.57
N GLY A 131 15.79 2.12 12.06
CA GLY A 131 14.56 1.58 11.49
C GLY A 131 14.58 1.46 9.97
N HIS A 132 15.68 1.82 9.30
CA HIS A 132 15.77 2.03 7.85
C HIS A 132 14.52 2.71 7.29
N SER A 133 14.09 3.80 7.93
CA SER A 133 12.85 4.50 7.60
C SER A 133 13.02 6.02 7.65
N TRP A 134 12.22 6.72 6.85
CA TRP A 134 12.15 8.18 6.92
C TRP A 134 11.28 8.61 8.10
N SER A 135 11.68 9.64 8.82
CA SER A 135 10.99 10.15 10.02
C SER A 135 9.60 10.72 9.76
N GLY A 136 9.13 10.73 8.50
CA GLY A 136 7.85 11.34 8.09
C GLY A 136 7.84 12.86 8.17
N GLN A 137 8.94 13.48 8.62
CA GLN A 137 9.12 14.93 8.50
C GLN A 137 9.48 15.26 7.05
N PRO A 138 8.82 16.26 6.43
CA PRO A 138 9.20 16.71 5.10
C PRO A 138 10.65 17.21 5.13
N HIS A 139 11.50 16.69 4.24
CA HIS A 139 12.80 17.29 4.00
C HIS A 139 12.59 18.71 3.46
N PRO A 140 13.38 19.73 3.83
CA PRO A 140 13.18 21.10 3.36
C PRO A 140 13.15 21.24 1.82
N ASP A 141 13.77 20.29 1.11
CA ASP A 141 13.80 20.22 -0.36
C ASP A 141 12.91 19.11 -0.96
N SER A 142 12.29 18.25 -0.14
CA SER A 142 11.34 17.23 -0.61
C SER A 142 9.93 17.66 -0.22
N GLY A 143 8.95 17.56 -1.12
CA GLY A 143 7.55 17.71 -0.76
C GLY A 143 7.12 16.79 0.40
N LEU A 144 5.86 16.90 0.83
CA LEU A 144 5.29 16.13 1.94
C LEU A 144 5.45 14.61 1.73
N CYS A 145 6.54 14.04 2.22
CA CYS A 145 6.79 12.61 2.21
C CYS A 145 6.05 11.96 3.38
N ALA A 146 4.91 11.35 3.11
CA ALA A 146 4.47 10.21 3.91
C ALA A 146 5.22 8.98 3.37
N ALA A 147 6.40 8.68 3.93
CA ALA A 147 6.95 7.34 3.79
C ALA A 147 5.89 6.37 4.30
N GLY A 148 5.55 5.35 3.50
CA GLY A 148 4.38 4.47 3.68
C GLY A 148 4.35 3.74 5.02
N GLY A 149 4.00 4.45 6.09
CA GLY A 149 3.60 3.89 7.36
C GLY A 149 2.14 3.49 7.23
N ALA A 150 1.88 2.20 7.42
CA ALA A 150 0.55 1.61 7.49
C ALA A 150 -0.38 2.52 8.30
N ARG A 151 -1.31 3.20 7.62
CA ARG A 151 -2.45 3.80 8.30
C ARG A 151 -3.28 2.65 8.82
N GLU A 152 -3.21 2.45 10.14
CA GLU A 152 -4.12 1.59 10.88
C GLU A 152 -5.56 1.84 10.39
N ALA A 153 -6.20 0.78 9.92
CA ALA A 153 -7.56 0.78 9.42
C ALA A 153 -8.56 1.00 10.58
N GLY A 154 -8.61 2.21 11.12
CA GLY A 154 -9.68 2.69 11.98
C GLY A 154 -10.91 3.01 11.15
N GLY A 155 -11.67 1.99 10.72
CA GLY A 155 -12.71 2.18 9.73
C GLY A 155 -13.88 1.20 9.76
N THR A 156 -14.14 0.53 10.89
CA THR A 156 -15.30 -0.41 11.01
C THR A 156 -15.99 -0.25 12.37
N ALA A 157 -16.42 0.97 12.70
CA ALA A 157 -17.29 1.21 13.87
C ALA A 157 -18.67 1.79 13.54
N LEU A 158 -18.94 2.21 12.29
CA LEU A 158 -20.19 2.91 11.95
C LEU A 158 -21.31 2.05 11.32
N ALA A 159 -21.09 0.75 11.10
CA ALA A 159 -22.11 -0.12 10.49
C ALA A 159 -23.17 -0.67 11.48
N LEU A 160 -22.96 -0.57 12.80
CA LEU A 160 -23.86 -1.17 13.79
C LEU A 160 -25.06 -0.30 14.21
N LEU A 161 -25.11 0.98 13.82
CA LEU A 161 -26.27 1.84 14.15
C LEU A 161 -27.41 1.77 13.12
N GLY A 162 -27.17 1.24 11.91
CA GLY A 162 -28.21 1.13 10.86
C GLY A 162 -29.17 -0.07 11.03
N ALA A 163 -28.69 -1.18 11.61
CA ALA A 163 -29.50 -2.40 11.72
C ALA A 163 -30.53 -2.36 12.87
N GLY A 164 -30.28 -1.60 13.93
CA GLY A 164 -31.18 -1.49 15.09
C GLY A 164 -32.50 -0.77 14.78
N GLY A 165 -32.47 0.26 13.90
CA GLY A 165 -33.64 1.07 13.58
C GLY A 165 -34.73 0.33 12.78
N LEU A 166 -34.33 -0.58 11.89
CA LEU A 166 -35.27 -1.32 11.03
C LEU A 166 -36.06 -2.41 11.77
N LEU A 167 -35.47 -3.02 12.81
CA LEU A 167 -36.18 -3.99 13.66
C LEU A 167 -37.17 -3.30 14.61
N ALA A 168 -36.84 -2.12 15.14
CA ALA A 168 -37.75 -1.35 16.00
C ALA A 168 -39.00 -0.86 15.24
N TRP A 169 -38.86 -0.46 13.97
CA TRP A 169 -39.98 0.02 13.18
C TRP A 169 -40.97 -1.09 12.78
N ARG A 170 -40.49 -2.30 12.47
CA ARG A 170 -41.37 -3.44 12.13
C ARG A 170 -42.25 -3.88 13.29
N ARG A 171 -41.83 -3.69 14.53
CA ARG A 171 -42.61 -4.09 15.72
C ARG A 171 -43.79 -3.16 16.00
N ARG A 172 -43.74 -1.91 15.53
CA ARG A 172 -44.77 -0.89 15.78
C ARG A 172 -45.97 -0.92 14.82
N ARG A 173 -45.91 -1.74 13.76
CA ARG A 173 -47.00 -1.87 12.75
C ARG A 173 -47.85 -3.14 12.93
N ARG A 174 -47.62 -3.94 13.97
CA ARG A 174 -48.37 -5.19 14.25
C ARG A 174 -49.27 -5.10 15.49
N THR A 175 -49.37 -3.93 16.11
CA THR A 175 -50.37 -3.56 17.12
C THR A 175 -51.27 -2.51 16.51
#